data_AF-A0A937C4M0-F1
#
_entry.id   AF-A0A937C4M0-F1
#
_cell.length_a   1.000
_cell.length_b   1.000
_cell.length_c   1.000
_cell.angle_alpha   90.00
_cell.angle_beta   90.00
_cell.angle_gamma   90.00
#
_symmetry.space_group_name_H-M   'P 1'
#
loop_
_entity.id
_entity.type
_entity.pdbx_description
1 polymer ?
#
loop_
_entity_poly.entity_id
_entity_poly.type
_entity_poly.pdbx_seq_one_letter_code
_entity_poly.pdbx_strand_id
1 'polypeptide(L)'
;MTLRAIIIFLALHFVTQVPGQTRTLTGKIIDHELNTLSQVQIFNADTVPLTTSDANGHFSITVPSDTKTLIIATVGMEWKRLDFLNDCNYLEIILQPMWTYDFMLPAKIDRLRKKQFNKLPALHQSAFQKGIFKSKKPCYVDKFISFDKEMKERHKARKHMPGMSKRVKNSSFSKLK
;
A
#
# COMPACT_ATOMS: atom_id res chain seq x y z
N MET A 1 -34.68 -23.30 33.19
CA MET A 1 -34.74 -23.04 31.73
C MET A 1 -35.18 -24.33 31.05
N THR A 2 -36.26 -24.32 30.27
CA THR A 2 -36.80 -25.55 29.65
C THR A 2 -35.84 -26.05 28.56
N LEU A 3 -35.78 -27.37 28.36
CA LEU A 3 -34.94 -28.02 27.34
C LEU A 3 -35.14 -27.40 25.93
N ARG A 4 -36.37 -26.95 25.65
CA ARG A 4 -36.73 -26.22 24.43
C ARG A 4 -36.00 -24.87 24.30
N ALA A 5 -35.86 -24.11 25.39
CA ALA A 5 -35.13 -22.84 25.37
C ALA A 5 -33.63 -23.05 25.13
N ILE A 6 -33.05 -24.13 25.65
CA ILE A 6 -31.63 -24.48 25.46
C ILE A 6 -31.36 -24.87 23.99
N ILE A 7 -32.24 -25.65 23.38
CA ILE A 7 -32.13 -26.06 21.96
C ILE A 7 -32.23 -24.84 21.03
N ILE A 8 -33.15 -23.90 21.30
CA ILE A 8 -33.30 -22.67 20.51
C ILE A 8 -32.05 -21.79 20.64
N PHE A 9 -31.47 -21.69 21.84
CA PHE A 9 -30.26 -20.88 22.08
C PHE A 9 -29.02 -21.46 21.36
N LEU A 10 -28.88 -22.79 21.35
CA LEU A 10 -27.83 -23.51 20.61
C LEU A 10 -28.01 -23.39 19.09
N ALA A 11 -29.24 -23.46 18.58
CA ALA A 11 -29.53 -23.27 17.16
C ALA A 11 -29.21 -21.84 16.70
N LEU A 12 -29.47 -20.82 17.54
CA LEU A 12 -29.13 -19.43 17.23
C LEU A 12 -27.62 -19.17 17.14
N HIS A 13 -26.81 -19.88 17.95
CA HIS A 13 -25.35 -19.77 17.92
C HIS A 13 -24.70 -20.40 16.68
N PHE A 14 -25.39 -21.35 16.03
CA PHE A 14 -24.88 -21.99 14.81
C PHE A 14 -25.02 -21.10 13.56
N VAL A 15 -25.93 -20.12 13.57
CA VAL A 15 -26.20 -19.26 12.40
C VAL A 15 -25.25 -18.05 12.30
N THR A 16 -24.42 -17.79 13.33
CA THR A 16 -23.54 -16.61 13.35
C THR A 16 -22.18 -16.85 12.69
N GLN A 17 -21.88 -18.07 12.23
CA GLN A 17 -20.66 -18.36 11.49
C GLN A 17 -20.89 -18.12 9.99
N VAL A 18 -20.96 -16.85 9.60
CA VAL A 18 -20.81 -16.46 8.19
C VAL A 18 -19.30 -16.38 7.93
N PRO A 19 -18.66 -17.37 7.27
CA PRO A 19 -17.35 -17.14 6.70
C PRO A 19 -17.45 -15.93 5.77
N GLY A 20 -16.74 -14.84 6.11
CA GLY A 20 -16.62 -13.71 5.21
C GLY A 20 -16.08 -14.21 3.87
N GLN A 21 -16.74 -13.84 2.77
CA GLN A 21 -16.30 -14.25 1.43
C GLN A 21 -14.87 -13.74 1.24
N THR A 22 -13.94 -14.63 0.90
CA THR A 22 -12.55 -14.29 0.62
C THR A 22 -12.22 -14.56 -0.85
N ARG A 23 -11.17 -13.90 -1.34
CA ARG A 23 -10.58 -14.14 -2.64
C ARG A 23 -9.06 -14.09 -2.57
N THR A 24 -8.42 -14.78 -3.50
CA THR A 24 -6.96 -14.75 -3.63
C THR A 24 -6.55 -13.70 -4.65
N LEU A 25 -5.71 -12.78 -4.21
CA LEU A 25 -5.00 -11.83 -5.04
C LEU A 25 -3.60 -12.33 -5.28
N THR A 26 -3.16 -12.28 -6.53
CA THR A 26 -1.79 -12.61 -6.93
C THR A 26 -1.21 -11.47 -7.74
N GLY A 27 0.10 -11.47 -7.94
CA GLY A 27 0.68 -10.44 -8.80
C GLY A 27 2.17 -10.59 -9.05
N LYS A 28 2.70 -9.59 -9.75
CA LYS A 28 4.12 -9.44 -10.04
C LYS A 28 4.53 -7.98 -9.87
N ILE A 29 5.67 -7.76 -9.23
CA ILE A 29 6.20 -6.43 -8.93
C ILE A 29 7.56 -6.27 -9.59
N ILE A 30 7.70 -5.20 -10.37
CA ILE A 30 8.94 -4.80 -11.03
C ILE A 30 9.25 -3.34 -10.74
N ASP A 31 10.50 -2.93 -10.98
CA ASP A 31 10.89 -1.53 -11.00
C ASP A 31 10.70 -0.89 -12.39
N HIS A 32 11.05 0.40 -12.48
CA HIS A 32 11.01 1.17 -13.72
C HIS A 32 12.00 0.71 -14.81
N GLU A 33 12.98 -0.13 -14.47
CA GLU A 33 13.96 -0.75 -15.39
C GLU A 33 13.54 -2.17 -15.80
N LEU A 34 12.38 -2.63 -15.31
CA LEU A 34 11.80 -3.96 -15.53
C LEU A 34 12.51 -5.09 -14.76
N ASN A 35 13.29 -4.75 -13.73
CA ASN A 35 13.85 -5.74 -12.81
C ASN A 35 12.78 -6.17 -11.81
N THR A 36 12.77 -7.46 -11.44
CA THR A 36 11.86 -7.99 -10.41
C THR A 36 12.24 -7.50 -9.02
N LEU A 37 11.24 -7.11 -8.24
CA LEU A 37 11.46 -6.61 -6.87
C LEU A 37 11.06 -7.65 -5.83
N SER A 38 12.06 -8.18 -5.12
CA SER A 38 11.87 -9.10 -3.99
C SER A 38 11.62 -8.37 -2.67
N GLN A 39 10.99 -9.05 -1.72
CA GLN A 39 10.76 -8.55 -0.34
C GLN A 39 9.96 -7.23 -0.30
N VAL A 40 9.14 -6.97 -1.32
CA VAL A 40 8.20 -5.85 -1.31
C VAL A 40 7.08 -6.20 -0.35
N GLN A 41 6.76 -5.30 0.59
CA GLN A 41 5.67 -5.49 1.53
C GLN A 41 4.35 -5.02 0.91
N ILE A 42 3.32 -5.85 1.06
CA ILE A 42 1.94 -5.57 0.67
C ILE A 42 1.13 -5.38 1.96
N PHE A 43 0.43 -4.26 2.07
CA PHE A 43 -0.41 -3.92 3.20
C PHE A 43 -1.87 -3.71 2.78
N ASN A 44 -2.78 -3.82 3.74
CA ASN A 44 -4.15 -3.35 3.55
C ASN A 44 -4.22 -1.81 3.63
N ALA A 45 -5.42 -1.24 3.47
CA ALA A 45 -5.65 0.19 3.59
C ALA A 45 -5.25 0.79 4.96
N ASP A 46 -5.28 -0.03 6.02
CA ASP A 46 -4.93 0.34 7.39
C ASP A 46 -3.44 0.10 7.72
N THR A 47 -2.61 -0.13 6.69
CA THR A 47 -1.16 -0.39 6.84
C THR A 47 -0.80 -1.63 7.67
N VAL A 48 -1.71 -2.60 7.76
CA VAL A 48 -1.43 -3.92 8.32
C VAL A 48 -0.73 -4.77 7.26
N PRO A 49 0.47 -5.34 7.54
CA PRO A 49 1.17 -6.21 6.60
C PRO A 49 0.35 -7.45 6.28
N LEU A 50 0.25 -7.80 5.00
CA LEU A 50 -0.51 -8.96 4.52
C LEU A 50 0.40 -10.05 3.96
N THR A 51 1.39 -9.67 3.16
CA THR A 51 2.35 -10.59 2.56
C THR A 51 3.59 -9.84 2.03
N THR A 52 4.58 -10.59 1.56
CA THR A 52 5.78 -10.07 0.89
C THR A 52 5.97 -10.73 -0.48
N SER A 53 6.62 -10.01 -1.41
CA SER A 53 7.01 -10.62 -2.70
C SER A 53 8.21 -11.56 -2.55
N ASP A 54 8.21 -12.61 -3.36
CA ASP A 54 9.29 -13.60 -3.45
C ASP A 54 10.50 -13.07 -4.25
N ALA A 55 11.52 -13.91 -4.43
CA ALA A 55 12.73 -13.57 -5.18
C ALA A 55 12.48 -13.17 -6.65
N ASN A 56 11.36 -13.61 -7.23
CA ASN A 56 10.96 -13.32 -8.60
C ASN A 56 9.96 -12.15 -8.69
N GLY A 57 9.72 -11.47 -7.56
CA GLY A 57 8.75 -10.38 -7.44
C GLY A 57 7.29 -10.82 -7.50
N HIS A 58 7.01 -12.11 -7.35
CA HIS A 58 5.64 -12.62 -7.27
C HIS A 58 5.10 -12.58 -5.86
N PHE A 59 3.78 -12.45 -5.72
CA PHE A 59 3.11 -12.53 -4.42
C PHE A 59 1.76 -13.23 -4.54
N SER A 60 1.29 -13.75 -3.41
CA SER A 60 -0.04 -14.35 -3.25
C SER A 60 -0.59 -14.04 -1.86
N ILE A 61 -1.86 -13.67 -1.79
CA ILE A 61 -2.51 -13.18 -0.57
C ILE A 61 -4.01 -13.50 -0.64
N THR A 62 -4.60 -13.93 0.49
CA THR A 62 -6.04 -14.07 0.64
C THR A 62 -6.61 -12.87 1.38
N VAL A 63 -7.60 -12.20 0.78
CA VAL A 63 -8.28 -11.03 1.35
C VAL A 63 -9.79 -11.20 1.36
N PRO A 64 -10.53 -10.45 2.19
CA PRO A 64 -11.97 -10.29 2.03
C PRO A 64 -12.35 -9.86 0.60
N SER A 65 -13.43 -10.42 0.07
CA SER A 65 -13.87 -10.19 -1.32
C SER A 65 -14.23 -8.74 -1.63
N ASP A 66 -14.55 -7.94 -0.61
CA ASP A 66 -14.82 -6.50 -0.70
C ASP A 66 -13.56 -5.63 -0.61
N THR A 67 -12.36 -6.24 -0.47
CA THR A 67 -11.09 -5.51 -0.48
C THR A 67 -10.84 -4.88 -1.86
N LYS A 68 -10.70 -3.55 -1.86
CA LYS A 68 -10.51 -2.73 -3.08
C LYS A 68 -9.21 -1.94 -3.09
N THR A 69 -8.47 -1.91 -1.99
CA THR A 69 -7.26 -1.10 -1.85
C THR A 69 -6.13 -1.92 -1.26
N LEU A 70 -4.94 -1.79 -1.84
CA LEU A 70 -3.69 -2.26 -1.27
C LEU A 70 -2.66 -1.13 -1.24
N ILE A 71 -1.73 -1.21 -0.29
CA ILE A 71 -0.56 -0.34 -0.23
C ILE A 71 0.67 -1.22 -0.50
N ILE A 72 1.52 -0.78 -1.41
CA ILE A 72 2.71 -1.50 -1.84
C ILE A 72 3.93 -0.66 -1.50
N ALA A 73 4.87 -1.23 -0.76
CA ALA A 73 6.01 -0.48 -0.25
C ALA A 73 7.25 -1.35 -0.09
N THR A 74 8.40 -0.75 -0.38
CA THR A 74 9.72 -1.29 -0.04
C THR A 74 10.70 -0.13 0.12
N VAL A 75 11.86 -0.42 0.71
CA VAL A 75 12.91 0.57 0.91
C VAL A 75 13.43 1.06 -0.44
N GLY A 76 13.67 2.36 -0.56
CA GLY A 76 14.19 2.97 -1.79
C GLY A 76 13.16 3.16 -2.91
N MET A 77 11.90 2.76 -2.72
CA MET A 77 10.83 2.90 -3.70
C MET A 77 9.71 3.81 -3.18
N GLU A 78 9.03 4.49 -4.10
CA GLU A 78 7.84 5.27 -3.78
C GLU A 78 6.69 4.34 -3.40
N TRP A 79 6.10 4.59 -2.23
CA TRP A 79 4.95 3.83 -1.76
C TRP A 79 3.74 4.10 -2.66
N LYS A 80 2.99 3.03 -2.93
CA LYS A 80 1.92 3.07 -3.93
C LYS A 80 0.62 2.58 -3.33
N ARG A 81 -0.43 3.41 -3.45
CA ARG A 81 -1.80 3.03 -3.10
C ARG A 81 -2.54 2.64 -4.37
N LEU A 82 -2.96 1.39 -4.45
CA LEU A 82 -3.64 0.81 -5.61
C LEU A 82 -5.11 0.63 -5.28
N ASP A 83 -6.00 1.20 -6.09
CA ASP A 83 -7.44 0.96 -6.00
C ASP A 83 -7.86 0.07 -7.19
N PHE A 84 -8.59 -1.01 -6.94
CA PHE A 84 -8.96 -2.01 -7.96
C PHE A 84 -10.38 -2.56 -7.74
N LEU A 85 -10.93 -3.14 -8.81
CA LEU A 85 -12.25 -3.74 -8.83
C LEU A 85 -12.21 -5.22 -8.37
N ASN A 86 -13.38 -5.80 -8.12
CA ASN A 86 -13.51 -7.17 -7.61
C ASN A 86 -13.11 -8.25 -8.62
N ASP A 87 -13.06 -7.93 -9.91
CA ASP A 87 -12.66 -8.82 -11.01
C ASP A 87 -11.13 -8.83 -11.24
N CYS A 88 -10.39 -7.87 -10.67
CA CYS A 88 -8.94 -7.80 -10.74
C CYS A 88 -8.31 -8.72 -9.70
N ASN A 89 -7.88 -9.91 -10.14
CA ASN A 89 -7.24 -10.93 -9.29
C ASN A 89 -5.73 -11.08 -9.51
N TYR A 90 -5.20 -10.53 -10.61
CA TYR A 90 -3.76 -10.54 -10.92
C TYR A 90 -3.25 -9.10 -11.10
N LEU A 91 -2.40 -8.65 -10.19
CA LEU A 91 -1.89 -7.28 -10.13
C LEU A 91 -0.48 -7.18 -10.72
N GLU A 92 -0.31 -6.29 -11.70
CA GLU A 92 0.95 -6.05 -12.41
C GLU A 92 1.50 -4.67 -12.03
N ILE A 93 2.47 -4.67 -11.11
CA ILE A 93 2.83 -3.46 -10.36
C ILE A 93 4.22 -3.00 -10.77
N ILE A 94 4.31 -1.73 -11.16
CA ILE A 94 5.58 -1.03 -11.36
C ILE A 94 5.77 -0.06 -10.20
N LEU A 95 6.87 -0.22 -9.47
CA LEU A 95 7.32 0.73 -8.46
C LEU A 95 8.36 1.68 -9.04
N GLN A 96 8.27 2.95 -8.66
CA GLN A 96 9.25 3.96 -9.04
C GLN A 96 10.24 4.18 -7.89
N PRO A 97 11.53 4.42 -8.17
CA PRO A 97 12.48 4.75 -7.13
C PRO A 97 12.09 6.03 -6.41
N MET A 98 12.26 6.03 -5.08
CA MET A 98 12.11 7.22 -4.25
C MET A 98 13.41 8.01 -4.30
N TRP A 99 13.39 9.10 -5.07
CA TRP A 99 14.52 10.02 -5.14
C TRP A 99 14.50 11.01 -3.98
N THR A 100 15.68 11.33 -3.45
CA THR A 100 15.88 12.51 -2.60
C THR A 100 16.10 13.73 -3.49
N TYR A 101 15.34 14.79 -3.22
CA TYR A 101 15.42 16.04 -3.96
C TYR A 101 15.86 17.16 -3.04
N ASP A 102 17.16 17.20 -2.77
CA ASP A 102 17.74 18.19 -1.88
C ASP A 102 17.68 19.58 -2.51
N PHE A 103 17.32 20.59 -1.70
CA PHE A 103 17.27 22.00 -2.09
C PHE A 103 16.35 22.31 -3.29
N MET A 104 15.34 21.47 -3.52
CA MET A 104 14.36 21.68 -4.60
C MET A 104 13.00 22.13 -4.04
N LEU A 105 12.35 23.06 -4.74
CA LEU A 105 10.98 23.46 -4.43
C LEU A 105 10.01 22.27 -4.62
N PRO A 106 9.04 22.05 -3.71
CA PRO A 106 8.07 20.95 -3.80
C PRO A 106 7.33 20.87 -5.14
N ALA A 107 6.96 22.01 -5.73
CA ALA A 107 6.33 22.04 -7.05
C ALA A 107 7.25 21.54 -8.18
N LYS A 108 8.57 21.82 -8.09
CA LYS A 108 9.56 21.32 -9.06
C LYS A 108 9.74 19.81 -8.91
N ILE A 109 9.75 19.32 -7.67
CA ILE A 109 9.78 17.87 -7.35
C ILE A 109 8.57 17.18 -7.97
N ASP A 110 7.36 17.70 -7.74
CA ASP A 110 6.12 17.13 -8.28
C ASP A 110 6.12 17.09 -9.81
N ARG A 111 6.63 18.13 -10.47
CA ARG A 111 6.75 18.13 -11.93
C ARG A 111 7.67 17.00 -12.42
N LEU A 112 8.80 16.76 -11.77
CA LEU A 112 9.74 15.69 -12.13
C LEU A 112 9.14 14.31 -11.87
N ARG A 113 8.56 14.10 -10.69
CA ARG A 113 7.91 12.83 -10.32
C ARG A 113 6.73 12.53 -11.25
N LYS A 114 5.88 13.53 -11.54
CA LYS A 114 4.76 13.39 -12.49
C LYS A 114 5.24 13.05 -13.90
N LYS A 115 6.38 13.62 -14.35
CA LYS A 115 6.99 13.24 -15.64
C LYS A 115 7.37 11.76 -15.66
N GLN A 116 7.88 11.21 -14.57
CA GLN A 116 8.18 9.77 -14.48
C GLN A 116 6.91 8.94 -14.37
N PHE A 117 5.94 9.35 -13.55
CA PHE A 117 4.64 8.69 -13.40
C PHE A 117 3.92 8.54 -14.74
N ASN A 118 3.92 9.58 -15.58
CA ASN A 118 3.30 9.56 -16.89
C ASN A 118 3.93 8.54 -17.87
N LYS A 119 5.12 8.01 -17.57
CA LYS A 119 5.76 6.95 -18.37
C LYS A 119 5.28 5.54 -18.01
N LEU A 120 4.62 5.37 -16.87
CA LEU A 120 4.20 4.05 -16.38
C LEU A 120 3.33 3.26 -17.37
N PRO A 121 2.36 3.86 -18.11
CA PRO A 121 1.59 3.13 -19.11
C PRO A 121 2.46 2.55 -20.23
N ALA A 122 3.45 3.31 -20.70
CA ALA A 122 4.39 2.83 -21.72
C ALA A 122 5.30 1.72 -21.17
N LEU A 123 5.78 1.86 -19.92
CA LEU A 123 6.58 0.84 -19.26
C LEU A 123 5.80 -0.48 -19.07
N HIS A 124 4.53 -0.40 -18.70
CA HIS A 124 3.66 -1.57 -18.60
C HIS A 124 3.50 -2.28 -19.94
N GLN A 125 3.29 -1.51 -21.02
CA GLN A 125 3.21 -2.05 -22.37
C GLN A 125 4.53 -2.73 -22.79
N SER A 126 5.68 -2.16 -22.44
CA SER A 126 6.99 -2.77 -22.67
C SER A 126 7.20 -4.06 -21.86
N ALA A 127 6.77 -4.10 -20.60
CA ALA A 127 6.82 -5.29 -19.76
C ALA A 127 5.95 -6.42 -20.33
N PHE A 128 4.77 -6.08 -20.87
CA PHE A 128 3.91 -7.02 -21.58
C PHE A 128 4.57 -7.58 -22.84
N GLN A 129 5.16 -6.71 -23.68
CA GLN A 129 5.86 -7.14 -24.89
C GLN A 129 7.04 -8.07 -24.60
N LYS A 130 7.72 -7.88 -23.47
CA LYS A 130 8.82 -8.75 -22.99
C LYS A 130 8.34 -10.03 -22.30
N GLY A 131 7.01 -10.25 -22.18
CA GLY A 131 6.44 -11.41 -21.50
C GLY A 131 6.61 -11.39 -19.96
N ILE A 132 7.01 -10.25 -19.38
CA ILE A 132 7.13 -10.08 -17.93
C ILE A 132 5.74 -9.96 -17.31
N PHE A 133 4.86 -9.21 -17.98
CA PHE A 133 3.45 -9.05 -17.65
C PHE A 133 2.57 -9.81 -18.65
N LYS A 134 1.41 -10.25 -18.16
CA LYS A 134 0.38 -11.01 -18.88
C LYS A 134 -0.63 -10.10 -19.57
N SER A 135 -0.80 -8.85 -19.13
CA SER A 135 -1.82 -7.95 -19.66
C SER A 135 -1.22 -6.71 -20.34
N LYS A 136 -1.94 -6.13 -21.31
CA LYS A 136 -1.52 -4.88 -21.98
C LYS A 136 -1.63 -3.65 -21.06
N LYS A 137 -2.56 -3.69 -20.10
CA LYS A 137 -2.88 -2.56 -19.20
C LYS A 137 -3.21 -3.10 -17.81
N PRO A 138 -2.81 -2.39 -16.75
CA PRO A 138 -3.10 -2.82 -15.38
C PRO A 138 -4.60 -2.79 -15.08
N CYS A 139 -5.09 -3.71 -14.25
CA CYS A 139 -6.49 -3.76 -13.79
C CYS A 139 -6.76 -2.91 -12.53
N TYR A 140 -5.88 -1.97 -12.21
CA TYR A 140 -6.02 -1.06 -11.08
C TYR A 140 -5.81 0.39 -11.50
N VAL A 141 -6.32 1.30 -10.68
CA VAL A 141 -6.10 2.73 -10.81
C VAL A 141 -4.93 3.13 -9.93
N ASP A 142 -3.93 3.72 -10.57
CA ASP A 142 -2.79 4.33 -9.92
C ASP A 142 -2.98 5.84 -9.78
N LYS A 143 -2.71 6.39 -8.60
CA LYS A 143 -2.91 7.81 -8.30
C LYS A 143 -1.58 8.46 -7.96
N PHE A 144 -1.20 9.46 -8.74
CA PHE A 144 -0.04 10.29 -8.42
C PHE A 144 -0.24 11.05 -7.10
N ILE A 145 0.68 10.85 -6.15
CA ILE A 145 0.67 11.53 -4.86
C ILE A 145 1.65 12.72 -4.90
N SER A 146 1.10 13.93 -4.83
CA SER A 146 1.89 15.17 -4.76
C SER A 146 2.69 15.25 -3.46
N PHE A 147 4.00 15.45 -3.61
CA PHE A 147 4.95 15.72 -2.54
C PHE A 147 4.61 17.02 -1.80
N ASP A 148 4.24 18.08 -2.53
CA ASP A 148 3.85 19.35 -1.92
C ASP A 148 2.61 19.19 -1.03
N LYS A 149 1.59 18.49 -1.54
CA LYS A 149 0.37 18.19 -0.77
C LYS A 149 0.71 17.36 0.47
N GLU A 150 1.51 16.32 0.31
CA GLU A 150 1.90 15.46 1.42
C GLU A 150 2.68 16.21 2.51
N MET A 151 3.65 17.06 2.12
CA MET A 151 4.39 17.92 3.05
C MET A 151 3.46 18.84 3.83
N LYS A 152 2.47 19.45 3.18
CA LYS A 152 1.47 20.31 3.83
C LYS A 152 0.61 19.54 4.84
N GLU A 153 0.15 18.35 4.48
CA GLU A 153 -0.63 17.50 5.39
C GLU A 153 0.21 17.03 6.60
N ARG A 154 1.46 16.62 6.37
CA ARG A 154 2.40 16.28 7.45
C ARG A 154 2.64 17.47 8.38
N HIS A 155 2.79 18.69 7.84
CA HIS A 155 2.93 19.91 8.64
C HIS A 155 1.69 20.21 9.47
N LYS A 156 0.48 20.08 8.90
CA LYS A 156 -0.78 20.23 9.62
C LYS A 156 -0.90 19.20 10.75
N ALA A 157 -0.62 17.93 10.47
CA ALA A 157 -0.67 16.86 11.46
C ALA A 157 0.27 17.13 12.63
N ARG A 158 1.51 17.58 12.36
CA ARG A 158 2.49 17.97 13.40
C ARG A 158 1.99 19.11 14.29
N LYS A 159 1.22 20.06 13.76
CA LYS A 159 0.63 21.16 14.57
C LYS A 159 -0.43 20.67 15.55
N HIS A 160 -1.15 19.60 15.21
CA HIS A 160 -2.25 19.06 16.03
C HIS A 160 -1.78 17.92 16.97
N MET A 161 -0.51 17.52 16.88
CA MET A 161 0.07 16.60 17.86
C MET A 161 0.25 17.32 19.21
N PRO A 162 -0.31 16.81 20.32
CA PRO A 162 -0.09 17.38 21.64
C PRO A 162 1.42 17.45 21.91
N GLY A 163 1.90 18.64 22.27
CA GLY A 163 3.30 19.01 22.13
C GLY A 163 4.29 18.08 22.83
N MET A 164 5.10 17.37 22.04
CA MET A 164 6.38 16.80 22.47
C MET A 164 7.36 17.89 22.95
N SER A 165 7.12 19.15 22.56
CA SER A 165 7.88 20.35 22.96
C SER A 165 7.98 20.55 24.48
N LYS A 166 6.98 20.12 25.27
CA LYS A 166 7.05 20.23 26.74
C LYS A 166 7.91 19.15 27.40
N ARG A 167 8.24 18.04 26.71
CA ARG A 167 8.96 16.91 27.32
C ARG A 167 10.48 17.05 27.24
N VAL A 168 11.01 17.70 26.19
CA VAL A 168 12.46 17.90 26.03
C VAL A 168 13.01 18.99 26.96
N LYS A 169 12.22 20.02 27.31
CA LYS A 169 12.64 21.03 28.29
C LYS A 169 12.80 20.50 29.72
N ASN A 170 12.15 19.39 30.06
CA ASN A 170 12.20 18.82 31.42
C ASN A 170 13.23 17.70 31.58
N SER A 171 13.92 17.27 30.51
CA SER A 171 14.89 16.16 30.59
C SER A 171 16.36 16.59 30.44
N SER A 172 16.67 17.89 30.27
CA SER A 172 18.04 18.34 29.99
C SER A 172 18.70 19.20 31.08
N PHE A 173 18.16 19.31 32.30
CA PHE A 173 18.77 20.14 33.36
C PHE A 173 18.61 19.63 34.81
N SER A 174 18.60 18.31 35.05
CA SER A 174 18.58 17.77 36.43
C SER A 174 19.55 16.63 36.72
N LYS A 175 20.61 16.45 35.91
CA LYS A 175 21.67 15.47 36.18
C LYS A 175 23.07 16.05 35.95
N LEU A 176 23.37 17.16 36.61
CA LEU A 176 24.74 17.59 36.91
C LEU A 176 24.69 18.31 38.27
N LYS A 177 24.72 17.50 39.34
CA LYS A 177 25.17 17.87 40.68
C LYS A 177 25.76 16.63 41.30
#